data_AF-A0A840VJ42-F1
#
_entry.id   AF-A0A840VJ42-F1
#
_cell.length_a   1.000
_cell.length_b   1.000
_cell.length_c   1.000
_cell.angle_alpha   90.00
_cell.angle_beta   90.00
_cell.angle_gamma   90.00
#
_symmetry.space_group_name_H-M   'P 1'
#
loop_
_entity.id
_entity.type
_entity.pdbx_description
1 polymer ?
#
loop_
_entity_poly.entity_id
_entity_poly.type
_entity_poly.pdbx_seq_one_letter_code
_entity_poly.pdbx_strand_id
1 'polypeptide(L)'
;MEIPYVVTPRKDTGLFNSKIAIWLFLASEVMLFGGLFSGYVFLRIGADYPWPERTLPVLPGLLNTFILIASSVTVVFAWASLKLRKWVQFQIFMAITVICALVFMGFKSLEYYVKFHHQAARLVDYTMVEGHIDHEKEAGHGEGHDEHDASLVTDAKGEEIEMNVQRFQPETISFDLLRVYEPWVEDMLAEASAAGASITLADEINLNREGESDSAKQFAAGEALSLELLKKIAKAQTSNHAFNQSQRTEYLREAWDLKWDDVKSNHLLGEAAFVAAFPAGSELEPAERAKAFKRWKAGMRANFATDVTIESVKVSGGEAVPVLLDGKKFAEIERPEATAAVFKVAPGAEPLNLRFKNHDVLTDYRDGLTSISLRDGTTLAGKQGNSEMVYHYVDGIDFQYLVMQAEKKGIEPLVAIENSWIIKNNPEIAEIWEMHQQGVRLLADELSKDGREPTHKDRYRMGWQEIAYYTRLIDEGKGVEDVEIDPSAKTPPREKMVMTEQFMGPDYSRHHFPHLAIPRAEVAMDSKFTPKWNTYYAIYFTVTGLHGLHVIGGAIVLGYYLLFGRKMYLSNPEWLANRVEVGGLFWHFVDLVWIFAFPIFYLM
;
A
#
# COMPACT_ATOMS: atom_id res chain seq x y z
N MET A 1 -51.63 -13.48 -8.11
CA MET A 1 -51.70 -12.25 -7.29
C MET A 1 -51.01 -11.16 -8.08
N GLU A 2 -51.74 -10.12 -8.47
CA GLU A 2 -51.15 -8.96 -9.14
C GLU A 2 -50.67 -7.97 -8.07
N ILE A 3 -49.39 -7.59 -8.12
CA ILE A 3 -48.82 -6.63 -7.19
C ILE A 3 -48.95 -5.23 -7.83
N PRO A 4 -49.66 -4.27 -7.21
CA PRO A 4 -49.84 -2.93 -7.76
C PRO A 4 -48.50 -2.26 -8.08
N TYR A 5 -48.46 -1.50 -9.18
CA TYR A 5 -47.29 -0.75 -9.65
C TYR A 5 -46.07 -1.60 -10.06
N VAL A 6 -46.19 -2.94 -10.05
CA VAL A 6 -45.21 -3.89 -10.61
C VAL A 6 -45.65 -4.40 -11.98
N VAL A 7 -46.95 -4.70 -12.15
CA VAL A 7 -47.54 -5.13 -13.44
C VAL A 7 -48.28 -4.01 -14.19
N THR A 8 -48.58 -2.90 -13.52
CA THR A 8 -49.22 -1.71 -14.08
C THR A 8 -48.33 -0.48 -13.85
N PRO A 9 -48.32 0.52 -14.76
CA PRO A 9 -47.63 1.77 -14.52
C PRO A 9 -48.33 2.62 -13.45
N ARG A 10 -47.56 3.44 -12.75
CA ARG A 10 -48.06 4.51 -11.86
C ARG A 10 -48.87 5.55 -12.64
N LYS A 11 -49.94 6.06 -12.04
CA LYS A 11 -50.77 7.14 -12.63
C LYS A 11 -50.08 8.50 -12.59
N ASP A 12 -49.23 8.68 -11.59
CA ASP A 12 -48.42 9.86 -11.28
C ASP A 12 -47.22 10.04 -12.23
N THR A 13 -46.49 8.96 -12.54
CA THR A 13 -45.24 9.03 -13.33
C THR A 13 -45.27 8.27 -14.65
N GLY A 14 -46.29 7.44 -14.90
CA GLY A 14 -46.33 6.53 -16.06
C GLY A 14 -45.34 5.36 -15.98
N LEU A 15 -44.56 5.22 -14.90
CA LEU A 15 -43.50 4.23 -14.76
C LEU A 15 -43.88 3.08 -13.80
N PHE A 16 -43.24 1.92 -13.99
CA PHE A 16 -43.29 0.80 -13.04
C PHE A 16 -42.35 1.07 -11.86
N ASN A 17 -42.67 0.55 -10.67
CA ASN A 17 -41.82 0.66 -9.48
C ASN A 17 -40.38 0.16 -9.72
N SER A 18 -40.21 -0.93 -10.49
CA SER A 18 -38.89 -1.47 -10.86
C SER A 18 -38.07 -0.50 -11.72
N LYS A 19 -38.72 0.27 -12.60
CA LYS A 19 -38.05 1.27 -13.46
C LYS A 19 -37.65 2.51 -12.67
N ILE A 20 -38.42 2.90 -11.64
CA ILE A 20 -38.02 3.96 -10.70
C ILE A 20 -36.87 3.48 -9.81
N ALA A 21 -36.95 2.25 -9.28
CA ALA A 21 -35.92 1.67 -8.43
C ALA A 21 -34.56 1.56 -9.14
N ILE A 22 -34.52 1.11 -10.41
CA ILE A 22 -33.26 1.06 -11.15
C ILE A 22 -32.69 2.44 -11.42
N TRP A 23 -33.51 3.46 -11.77
CA TRP A 23 -33.01 4.83 -11.94
C TRP A 23 -32.40 5.42 -10.65
N LEU A 24 -32.97 5.12 -9.48
CA LEU A 24 -32.40 5.53 -8.19
C LEU A 24 -31.08 4.80 -7.88
N PHE A 25 -31.02 3.50 -8.16
CA PHE A 25 -29.78 2.71 -8.02
C PHE A 25 -28.67 3.21 -8.95
N LEU A 26 -28.99 3.46 -10.23
CA LEU A 26 -28.04 4.01 -11.19
C LEU A 26 -27.54 5.40 -10.77
N ALA A 27 -28.38 6.22 -10.14
CA ALA A 27 -27.96 7.51 -9.58
C ALA A 27 -26.97 7.35 -8.40
N SER A 28 -27.12 6.33 -7.53
CA SER A 28 -26.13 6.04 -6.49
C SER A 28 -24.82 5.50 -7.07
N GLU A 29 -24.85 4.63 -8.08
CA GLU A 29 -23.62 4.13 -8.72
C GLU A 29 -22.87 5.23 -9.48
N VAL A 30 -23.57 6.16 -10.14
CA VAL A 30 -22.95 7.36 -10.74
C VAL A 30 -22.20 8.18 -9.69
N MET A 31 -22.73 8.29 -8.46
CA MET A 31 -22.03 8.98 -7.37
C MET A 31 -20.85 8.16 -6.82
N LEU A 32 -20.97 6.84 -6.71
CA LEU A 32 -19.88 5.95 -6.26
C LEU A 32 -18.69 6.01 -7.22
N PHE A 33 -18.90 5.70 -8.50
CA PHE A 33 -17.85 5.75 -9.51
C PHE A 33 -17.36 7.17 -9.76
N GLY A 34 -18.24 8.18 -9.76
CA GLY A 34 -17.87 9.59 -9.85
C GLY A 34 -16.93 10.04 -8.72
N GLY A 35 -17.17 9.59 -7.49
CA GLY A 35 -16.27 9.82 -6.36
C GLY A 35 -14.89 9.16 -6.54
N LEU A 36 -14.87 7.89 -6.96
CA LEU A 36 -13.62 7.14 -7.19
C LEU A 36 -12.79 7.73 -8.34
N PHE A 37 -13.42 8.07 -9.48
CA PHE A 37 -12.75 8.75 -10.60
C PHE A 37 -12.23 10.14 -10.20
N SER A 38 -12.99 10.90 -9.40
CA SER A 38 -12.52 12.20 -8.88
C SER A 38 -11.32 12.04 -7.94
N GLY A 39 -11.31 11.00 -7.11
CA GLY A 39 -10.18 10.64 -6.24
C GLY A 39 -8.92 10.30 -7.03
N TYR A 40 -9.05 9.50 -8.10
CA TYR A 40 -7.94 9.23 -9.03
C TYR A 40 -7.38 10.50 -9.66
N VAL A 41 -8.25 11.38 -10.20
CA VAL A 41 -7.83 12.62 -10.85
C VAL A 41 -7.13 13.55 -9.85
N PHE A 42 -7.63 13.68 -8.62
CA PHE A 42 -7.00 14.48 -7.59
C PHE A 42 -5.61 13.93 -7.20
N LEU A 43 -5.50 12.62 -6.98
CA LEU A 43 -4.23 11.99 -6.63
C LEU A 43 -3.21 12.05 -7.78
N ARG A 44 -3.65 11.92 -9.04
CA ARG A 44 -2.78 12.09 -10.21
C ARG A 44 -2.26 13.52 -10.34
N ILE A 45 -3.10 14.53 -10.09
CA ILE A 45 -2.71 15.95 -10.14
C ILE A 45 -1.76 16.30 -8.98
N GLY A 46 -1.95 15.69 -7.81
CA GLY A 46 -1.13 15.89 -6.62
C GLY A 46 0.10 14.97 -6.50
N ALA A 47 0.36 14.10 -7.48
CA ALA A 47 1.48 13.16 -7.44
C ALA A 47 2.76 13.79 -7.99
N ASP A 48 3.80 13.84 -7.15
CA ASP A 48 5.17 13.93 -7.65
C ASP A 48 5.47 12.65 -8.47
N TYR A 49 5.88 12.87 -9.72
CA TYR A 49 6.18 11.82 -10.71
C TYR A 49 7.25 10.82 -10.17
N PRO A 50 7.32 9.55 -10.62
CA PRO A 50 6.46 8.89 -11.62
C PRO A 50 5.08 8.48 -11.07
N TRP A 51 4.05 9.02 -11.73
CA TRP A 51 2.74 8.36 -11.79
C TRP A 51 2.78 7.38 -12.98
N PRO A 52 2.21 6.16 -12.89
CA PRO A 52 2.25 5.22 -14.01
C PRO A 52 1.54 5.74 -15.27
N GLU A 53 2.31 6.13 -16.28
CA GLU A 53 1.79 6.57 -17.58
C GLU A 53 1.82 5.41 -18.58
N ARG A 54 0.64 5.02 -19.08
CA ARG A 54 0.48 4.01 -20.15
C ARG A 54 1.18 2.66 -19.90
N THR A 55 1.21 2.21 -18.64
CA THR A 55 1.74 0.88 -18.24
C THR A 55 0.76 -0.27 -18.55
N LEU A 56 -0.47 0.05 -18.94
CA LEU A 56 -1.51 -0.90 -19.37
C LEU A 56 -1.59 -1.01 -20.91
N PRO A 57 -1.76 -2.21 -21.47
CA PRO A 57 -1.80 -2.40 -22.92
C PRO A 57 -3.09 -1.82 -23.52
N VAL A 58 -2.95 -0.79 -24.33
CA VAL A 58 -4.09 0.00 -24.86
C VAL A 58 -5.01 -0.84 -25.76
N LEU A 59 -4.47 -1.76 -26.56
CA LEU A 59 -5.25 -2.54 -27.53
C LEU A 59 -6.23 -3.53 -26.86
N PRO A 60 -5.84 -4.36 -25.87
CA PRO A 60 -6.77 -5.13 -25.03
C PRO A 60 -7.87 -4.28 -24.40
N GLY A 61 -7.51 -3.12 -23.80
CA GLY A 61 -8.49 -2.19 -23.21
C GLY A 61 -9.48 -1.65 -24.24
N LEU A 62 -9.01 -1.33 -25.45
CA LEU A 62 -9.83 -0.85 -26.56
C LEU A 62 -10.75 -1.95 -27.12
N LEU A 63 -10.24 -3.17 -27.28
CA LEU A 63 -11.03 -4.33 -27.72
C LEU A 63 -12.13 -4.67 -26.70
N ASN A 64 -11.79 -4.69 -25.40
CA ASN A 64 -12.76 -4.81 -24.31
C ASN A 64 -13.84 -3.73 -24.36
N THR A 65 -13.45 -2.48 -24.66
CA THR A 65 -14.39 -1.35 -24.82
C THR A 65 -15.36 -1.59 -25.98
N PHE A 66 -14.88 -2.07 -27.14
CA PHE A 66 -15.75 -2.42 -28.26
C PHE A 66 -16.65 -3.63 -27.97
N ILE A 67 -16.16 -4.65 -27.27
CA ILE A 67 -16.92 -5.85 -26.87
C ILE A 67 -18.11 -5.46 -25.98
N LEU A 68 -17.88 -4.61 -24.97
CA LEU A 68 -18.95 -4.11 -24.10
C LEU A 68 -19.99 -3.30 -24.89
N ILE A 69 -19.57 -2.26 -25.63
CA ILE A 69 -20.49 -1.41 -26.42
C ILE A 69 -21.33 -2.24 -27.42
N ALA A 70 -20.73 -3.22 -28.09
CA ALA A 70 -21.44 -4.14 -28.98
C ALA A 70 -22.44 -5.02 -28.21
N SER A 71 -22.09 -5.47 -27.00
CA SER A 71 -22.98 -6.23 -26.14
C SER A 71 -24.24 -5.43 -25.77
N SER A 72 -24.14 -4.14 -25.42
CA SER A 72 -25.32 -3.27 -25.22
C SER A 72 -26.26 -3.21 -26.41
N VAL A 73 -25.71 -3.10 -27.63
CA VAL A 73 -26.53 -3.11 -28.86
C VAL A 73 -27.30 -4.43 -29.00
N THR A 74 -26.69 -5.57 -28.63
CA THR A 74 -27.41 -6.86 -28.61
C THR A 74 -28.51 -6.93 -27.56
N VAL A 75 -28.36 -6.32 -26.37
CA VAL A 75 -29.44 -6.24 -25.37
C VAL A 75 -30.67 -5.48 -25.92
N VAL A 76 -30.45 -4.37 -26.64
CA VAL A 76 -31.55 -3.62 -27.28
C VAL A 76 -32.27 -4.48 -28.32
N PHE A 77 -31.53 -5.24 -29.14
CA PHE A 77 -32.13 -6.18 -30.10
C PHE A 77 -32.83 -7.37 -29.42
N ALA A 78 -32.36 -7.83 -28.26
CA ALA A 78 -33.02 -8.87 -27.46
C ALA A 78 -34.37 -8.36 -26.92
N TRP A 79 -34.42 -7.14 -26.35
CA TRP A 79 -35.66 -6.49 -25.91
C TRP A 79 -36.63 -6.28 -27.08
N ALA A 80 -36.15 -5.75 -28.21
CA ALA A 80 -36.96 -5.54 -29.41
C ALA A 80 -37.54 -6.86 -29.94
N SER A 81 -36.76 -7.96 -29.90
CA SER A 81 -37.21 -9.30 -30.27
C SER A 81 -38.36 -9.80 -29.39
N LEU A 82 -38.36 -9.49 -28.08
CA LEU A 82 -39.48 -9.84 -27.18
C LEU A 82 -40.76 -9.03 -27.48
N LYS A 83 -40.63 -7.73 -27.76
CA LYS A 83 -41.76 -6.89 -28.21
C LYS A 83 -42.33 -7.40 -29.55
N LEU A 84 -41.46 -7.82 -30.47
CA LEU A 84 -41.82 -8.44 -31.76
C LEU A 84 -42.25 -9.92 -31.67
N ARG A 85 -42.34 -10.52 -30.46
CA ARG A 85 -42.72 -11.93 -30.23
C ARG A 85 -41.78 -12.98 -30.87
N LYS A 86 -40.52 -12.63 -31.11
CA LYS A 86 -39.50 -13.49 -31.74
C LYS A 86 -38.58 -14.13 -30.68
N TRP A 87 -39.09 -15.12 -29.96
CA TRP A 87 -38.39 -15.82 -28.88
C TRP A 87 -36.96 -16.28 -29.25
N VAL A 88 -36.77 -16.91 -30.42
CA VAL A 88 -35.45 -17.41 -30.84
C VAL A 88 -34.45 -16.27 -31.08
N GLN A 89 -34.89 -15.13 -31.62
CA GLN A 89 -34.02 -13.96 -31.80
C GLN A 89 -33.63 -13.34 -30.46
N PHE A 90 -34.57 -13.28 -29.49
CA PHE A 90 -34.24 -12.91 -28.12
C PHE A 90 -33.15 -13.82 -27.52
N GLN A 91 -33.27 -15.15 -27.67
CA GLN A 91 -32.27 -16.08 -27.13
C GLN A 91 -30.90 -15.89 -27.79
N ILE A 92 -30.83 -15.71 -29.11
CA ILE A 92 -29.57 -15.48 -29.83
C ILE A 92 -28.90 -14.19 -29.34
N PHE A 93 -29.61 -13.06 -29.35
CA PHE A 93 -29.03 -11.78 -28.94
C PHE A 93 -28.60 -11.78 -27.46
N MET A 94 -29.42 -12.34 -26.56
CA MET A 94 -29.09 -12.41 -25.13
C MET A 94 -27.92 -13.38 -24.86
N ALA A 95 -27.80 -14.47 -25.61
CA ALA A 95 -26.63 -15.35 -25.54
C ALA A 95 -25.35 -14.64 -26.00
N ILE A 96 -25.41 -13.83 -27.06
CA ILE A 96 -24.27 -13.01 -27.50
C ILE A 96 -23.86 -12.04 -26.39
N THR A 97 -24.79 -11.35 -25.72
CA THR A 97 -24.46 -10.46 -24.60
C THR A 97 -23.71 -11.20 -23.48
N VAL A 98 -24.19 -12.37 -23.07
CA VAL A 98 -23.55 -13.17 -22.00
C VAL A 98 -22.17 -13.69 -22.44
N ILE A 99 -21.99 -14.07 -23.71
CA ILE A 99 -20.68 -14.46 -24.25
C ILE A 99 -19.70 -13.27 -24.25
N CYS A 100 -20.14 -12.08 -24.70
CA CYS A 100 -19.32 -10.87 -24.63
C CYS A 100 -18.87 -10.54 -23.20
N ALA A 101 -19.75 -10.70 -22.21
CA ALA A 101 -19.42 -10.51 -20.80
C ALA A 101 -18.35 -11.50 -20.32
N LEU A 102 -18.44 -12.78 -20.70
CA LEU A 102 -17.46 -13.81 -20.34
C LEU A 102 -16.10 -13.56 -21.01
N VAL A 103 -16.07 -13.12 -22.28
CA VAL A 103 -14.83 -12.75 -22.98
C VAL A 103 -14.17 -11.54 -22.34
N PHE A 104 -14.94 -10.50 -22.02
CA PHE A 104 -14.45 -9.32 -21.29
C PHE A 104 -13.81 -9.70 -19.94
N MET A 105 -14.51 -10.49 -19.13
CA MET A 105 -13.99 -10.95 -17.85
C MET A 105 -12.75 -11.83 -18.00
N GLY A 106 -12.70 -12.70 -19.03
CA GLY A 106 -11.52 -13.52 -19.33
C GLY A 106 -10.28 -12.67 -19.64
N PHE A 107 -10.40 -11.68 -20.52
CA PHE A 107 -9.29 -10.77 -20.82
C PHE A 107 -8.87 -9.93 -19.59
N LYS A 108 -9.83 -9.46 -18.77
CA LYS A 108 -9.50 -8.72 -17.54
C LYS A 108 -8.80 -9.59 -16.50
N SER A 109 -9.18 -10.86 -16.34
CA SER A 109 -8.49 -11.79 -15.43
C SER A 109 -7.06 -12.10 -15.86
N LEU A 110 -6.81 -12.27 -17.17
CA LEU A 110 -5.45 -12.48 -17.69
C LEU A 110 -4.57 -11.24 -17.50
N GLU A 111 -5.09 -10.06 -17.81
CA GLU A 111 -4.39 -8.78 -17.60
C GLU A 111 -4.10 -8.51 -16.11
N TYR A 112 -5.01 -8.90 -15.21
CA TYR A 112 -4.78 -8.85 -13.77
C TYR A 112 -3.65 -9.80 -13.34
N TYR A 113 -3.71 -11.07 -13.75
CA TYR A 113 -2.72 -12.09 -13.41
C TYR A 113 -1.29 -11.61 -13.72
N VAL A 114 -1.04 -11.23 -14.97
CA VAL A 114 0.25 -10.70 -15.44
C VAL A 114 0.74 -9.52 -14.57
N LYS A 115 -0.16 -8.60 -14.21
CA LYS A 115 0.21 -7.41 -13.42
C LYS A 115 0.43 -7.68 -11.94
N PHE A 116 0.00 -8.82 -11.37
CA PHE A 116 0.26 -9.13 -9.95
C PHE A 116 1.72 -9.54 -9.66
N HIS A 117 2.45 -10.10 -10.63
CA HIS A 117 3.84 -10.56 -10.46
C HIS A 117 4.89 -9.45 -10.73
N HIS A 118 4.51 -8.44 -11.52
CA HIS A 118 5.40 -7.39 -12.03
C HIS A 118 5.58 -6.21 -11.03
N GLN A 119 6.75 -5.57 -11.05
CA GLN A 119 7.24 -4.70 -9.96
C GLN A 119 8.12 -3.57 -10.49
N ALA A 120 8.36 -2.54 -9.68
CA ALA A 120 9.29 -1.45 -10.03
C ALA A 120 10.10 -0.94 -8.84
N ALA A 121 11.29 -0.39 -9.12
CA ALA A 121 12.10 0.41 -8.20
C ALA A 121 12.39 1.79 -8.80
N ARG A 122 12.29 2.83 -7.97
CA ARG A 122 12.84 4.16 -8.23
C ARG A 122 14.20 4.26 -7.54
N LEU A 123 15.22 4.63 -8.30
CA LEU A 123 16.56 4.88 -7.78
C LEU A 123 16.67 6.27 -7.12
N VAL A 124 17.73 6.48 -6.34
CA VAL A 124 18.07 7.77 -5.71
C VAL A 124 18.30 8.88 -6.74
N ASP A 125 18.78 8.53 -7.94
CA ASP A 125 18.94 9.45 -9.08
C ASP A 125 17.63 9.76 -9.84
N TYR A 126 16.50 9.19 -9.40
CA TYR A 126 15.15 9.26 -9.99
C TYR A 126 14.87 8.35 -11.21
N THR A 127 15.80 7.51 -11.65
CA THR A 127 15.54 6.46 -12.66
C THR A 127 14.47 5.46 -12.16
N MET A 128 13.58 5.02 -13.03
CA MET A 128 12.68 3.87 -12.77
C MET A 128 13.23 2.62 -13.47
N VAL A 129 13.21 1.49 -12.76
CA VAL A 129 13.39 0.14 -13.32
C VAL A 129 12.09 -0.63 -13.11
N GLU A 130 11.57 -1.26 -14.16
CA GLU A 130 10.43 -2.18 -14.17
C GLU A 130 10.92 -3.61 -14.50
N GLY A 131 10.29 -4.62 -13.91
CA GLY A 131 10.66 -6.03 -14.09
C GLY A 131 10.10 -6.91 -12.97
N HIS A 132 10.73 -8.07 -12.75
CA HIS A 132 10.26 -9.09 -11.81
C HIS A 132 11.29 -9.34 -10.69
N ILE A 133 10.84 -9.45 -9.43
CA ILE A 133 11.72 -9.77 -8.28
C ILE A 133 11.62 -11.25 -7.88
N ASP A 134 10.46 -11.87 -8.08
CA ASP A 134 10.22 -13.26 -7.72
C ASP A 134 9.91 -14.04 -9.02
N HIS A 135 10.85 -14.90 -9.44
CA HIS A 135 10.68 -15.86 -10.52
C HIS A 135 11.45 -17.14 -10.21
N GLU A 136 10.72 -18.25 -10.07
CA GLU A 136 11.32 -19.57 -9.89
C GLU A 136 12.26 -19.95 -11.05
N LYS A 137 13.19 -20.85 -10.75
CA LYS A 137 13.79 -21.72 -11.76
C LYS A 137 12.76 -22.80 -12.11
N GLU A 138 12.01 -22.64 -13.21
CA GLU A 138 11.20 -23.73 -13.76
C GLU A 138 12.10 -24.92 -14.14
N ALA A 139 12.27 -25.88 -13.22
CA ALA A 139 13.06 -27.09 -13.39
C ALA A 139 12.33 -28.20 -14.17
N GLY A 140 11.43 -27.82 -15.08
CA GLY A 140 10.87 -28.67 -16.14
C GLY A 140 9.55 -29.38 -15.83
N HIS A 141 8.57 -29.13 -16.72
CA HIS A 141 7.39 -29.96 -17.01
C HIS A 141 6.33 -30.24 -15.92
N GLY A 142 5.17 -29.57 -16.03
CA GLY A 142 3.89 -30.30 -16.05
C GLY A 142 2.75 -29.79 -15.15
N GLU A 143 1.67 -29.32 -15.80
CA GLU A 143 0.27 -29.21 -15.34
C GLU A 143 -0.05 -29.48 -13.84
N GLY A 144 -0.40 -28.42 -13.06
CA GLY A 144 -0.97 -28.64 -11.72
C GLY A 144 -1.31 -27.41 -10.86
N HIS A 145 -2.40 -26.70 -11.19
CA HIS A 145 -3.25 -25.89 -10.28
C HIS A 145 -2.68 -25.25 -8.99
N ASP A 146 -2.77 -23.92 -8.93
CA ASP A 146 -3.10 -23.11 -7.74
C ASP A 146 -2.18 -23.23 -6.49
N GLU A 147 -0.97 -22.66 -6.54
CA GLU A 147 -0.33 -22.14 -5.31
C GLU A 147 0.48 -20.85 -5.56
N HIS A 148 0.69 -20.04 -4.52
CA HIS A 148 1.26 -18.68 -4.61
C HIS A 148 2.79 -18.72 -4.42
N ASP A 149 3.52 -19.20 -5.43
CA ASP A 149 4.99 -19.29 -5.30
C ASP A 149 5.73 -17.99 -5.63
N ALA A 150 6.83 -17.79 -4.93
CA ALA A 150 7.79 -16.71 -5.05
C ALA A 150 9.16 -17.30 -4.68
N SER A 151 10.13 -17.20 -5.59
CA SER A 151 11.42 -17.93 -5.69
C SER A 151 12.20 -18.28 -4.39
N LEU A 152 13.09 -19.29 -4.47
CA LEU A 152 13.54 -20.21 -3.39
C LEU A 152 15.05 -20.67 -3.59
N VAL A 153 16.06 -20.98 -2.71
CA VAL A 153 16.98 -20.44 -1.61
C VAL A 153 16.73 -20.48 -0.07
N THR A 154 17.35 -21.41 0.65
CA THR A 154 17.05 -21.88 2.03
C THR A 154 17.10 -20.93 3.27
N ASP A 155 16.19 -21.19 4.22
CA ASP A 155 16.17 -20.65 5.60
C ASP A 155 17.22 -21.31 6.53
N ALA A 156 17.23 -20.95 7.83
CA ALA A 156 18.15 -21.51 8.83
C ALA A 156 17.93 -23.00 9.18
N LYS A 157 16.90 -23.64 8.62
CA LYS A 157 16.52 -25.05 8.84
C LYS A 157 16.65 -25.88 7.55
N GLY A 158 16.59 -25.22 6.38
CA GLY A 158 16.81 -25.84 5.07
C GLY A 158 15.63 -25.72 4.09
N GLU A 159 14.71 -24.77 4.28
CA GLU A 159 13.52 -24.59 3.43
C GLU A 159 13.64 -23.36 2.52
N GLU A 160 13.44 -23.51 1.21
CA GLU A 160 13.83 -22.52 0.18
C GLU A 160 12.95 -21.23 0.11
N ILE A 161 13.57 -20.03 -0.02
CA ILE A 161 13.08 -18.62 -0.15
C ILE A 161 14.15 -17.60 -0.75
N GLU A 162 14.39 -17.60 -2.07
CA GLU A 162 15.19 -16.65 -2.90
C GLU A 162 14.40 -15.35 -3.20
N MET A 163 14.29 -14.48 -2.19
CA MET A 163 13.65 -13.15 -2.29
C MET A 163 14.64 -12.00 -2.08
N ASN A 164 14.30 -10.80 -2.56
CA ASN A 164 14.93 -9.54 -2.14
C ASN A 164 14.62 -9.23 -0.66
N VAL A 165 15.44 -9.78 0.23
CA VAL A 165 15.41 -9.56 1.69
C VAL A 165 16.49 -8.59 2.13
N GLN A 166 16.18 -7.80 3.15
CA GLN A 166 17.17 -7.05 3.90
C GLN A 166 17.97 -7.99 4.78
N ARG A 167 19.29 -7.82 4.81
CA ARG A 167 20.19 -8.48 5.76
C ARG A 167 20.73 -7.43 6.71
N PHE A 168 20.61 -7.63 8.01
CA PHE A 168 21.10 -6.69 9.03
C PHE A 168 21.94 -7.41 10.08
N GLN A 169 23.06 -6.80 10.47
CA GLN A 169 24.00 -7.30 11.47
C GLN A 169 23.85 -6.48 12.74
N PRO A 170 22.97 -6.88 13.68
CA PRO A 170 22.78 -6.15 14.94
C PRO A 170 23.99 -6.30 15.86
N GLU A 171 24.42 -5.20 16.44
CA GLU A 171 25.28 -5.16 17.63
C GLU A 171 24.40 -5.13 18.90
N THR A 172 23.22 -4.51 18.81
CA THR A 172 22.16 -4.54 19.85
C THR A 172 20.77 -4.66 19.25
N ILE A 173 19.85 -5.25 20.04
CA ILE A 173 18.44 -5.45 19.72
C ILE A 173 17.62 -4.87 20.87
N SER A 174 16.66 -3.99 20.60
CA SER A 174 15.80 -3.38 21.63
C SER A 174 14.34 -3.63 21.29
N PHE A 175 13.67 -4.48 22.07
CA PHE A 175 12.28 -4.89 21.85
C PHE A 175 11.29 -3.94 22.53
N ASP A 176 10.22 -3.53 21.85
CA ASP A 176 9.08 -2.82 22.46
C ASP A 176 8.28 -3.80 23.33
N LEU A 177 8.30 -3.58 24.65
CA LEU A 177 7.70 -4.47 25.64
C LEU A 177 6.17 -4.49 25.63
N LEU A 178 5.52 -3.60 24.88
CA LEU A 178 4.07 -3.59 24.68
C LEU A 178 3.63 -4.32 23.41
N ARG A 179 4.56 -4.70 22.52
CA ARG A 179 4.23 -5.10 21.13
C ARG A 179 4.98 -6.30 20.54
N VAL A 180 6.03 -6.80 21.23
CA VAL A 180 6.86 -7.97 20.84
C VAL A 180 6.16 -8.96 19.89
N TYR A 181 6.59 -9.00 18.63
CA TYR A 181 6.05 -9.93 17.64
C TYR A 181 6.75 -11.29 17.69
N GLU A 182 6.04 -12.33 18.15
CA GLU A 182 6.63 -13.63 18.49
C GLU A 182 7.43 -14.30 17.33
N PRO A 183 6.96 -14.34 16.07
CA PRO A 183 7.70 -14.98 14.98
C PRO A 183 9.08 -14.36 14.70
N TRP A 184 9.23 -13.03 14.78
CA TRP A 184 10.55 -12.42 14.60
C TRP A 184 11.52 -12.78 15.73
N VAL A 185 11.03 -13.02 16.95
CA VAL A 185 11.88 -13.52 18.05
C VAL A 185 12.30 -14.96 17.77
N GLU A 186 11.43 -15.79 17.22
CA GLU A 186 11.76 -17.17 16.84
C GLU A 186 12.75 -17.23 15.66
N ASP A 187 12.56 -16.40 14.63
CA ASP A 187 13.48 -16.26 13.50
C ASP A 187 14.86 -15.75 13.96
N MET A 188 14.91 -14.68 14.79
CA MET A 188 16.14 -14.17 15.39
C MET A 188 16.89 -15.23 16.21
N LEU A 189 16.16 -16.08 16.96
CA LEU A 189 16.75 -17.16 17.74
C LEU A 189 17.24 -18.32 16.87
N ALA A 190 16.53 -18.65 15.79
CA ALA A 190 16.97 -19.65 14.81
C ALA A 190 18.25 -19.20 14.09
N GLU A 191 18.30 -17.95 13.62
CA GLU A 191 19.46 -17.39 12.93
C GLU A 191 20.66 -17.17 13.87
N ALA A 192 20.42 -16.77 15.12
CA ALA A 192 21.46 -16.72 16.16
C ALA A 192 22.03 -18.13 16.46
N SER A 193 21.16 -19.13 16.60
CA SER A 193 21.57 -20.53 16.82
C SER A 193 22.35 -21.10 15.62
N ALA A 194 22.03 -20.70 14.39
CA ALA A 194 22.74 -21.13 13.18
C ALA A 194 24.13 -20.46 13.07
N ALA A 195 24.23 -19.15 13.35
CA ALA A 195 25.50 -18.42 13.37
C ALA A 195 26.40 -18.77 14.58
N GLY A 196 25.86 -19.48 15.58
CA GLY A 196 26.50 -19.68 16.89
C GLY A 196 26.62 -18.41 17.73
N ALA A 197 25.83 -17.37 17.40
CA ALA A 197 25.80 -16.11 18.11
C ALA A 197 24.97 -16.22 19.39
N SER A 198 25.25 -15.38 20.40
CA SER A 198 24.44 -15.34 21.62
C SER A 198 23.89 -13.94 21.86
N ILE A 199 22.58 -13.86 22.09
CA ILE A 199 21.86 -12.62 22.36
C ILE A 199 21.50 -12.63 23.84
N THR A 200 21.98 -11.64 24.60
CA THR A 200 21.84 -11.60 26.06
C THR A 200 21.36 -10.23 26.56
N LEU A 201 20.61 -10.20 27.66
CA LEU A 201 20.04 -8.97 28.22
C LEU A 201 21.16 -7.99 28.54
N ALA A 202 21.04 -6.77 28.03
CA ALA A 202 22.14 -5.82 28.00
C ALA A 202 22.57 -5.39 29.41
N ASP A 203 21.60 -5.02 30.24
CA ASP A 203 21.75 -4.38 31.53
C ASP A 203 20.63 -4.89 32.46
N GLU A 204 20.74 -4.74 33.78
CA GLU A 204 19.72 -5.26 34.72
C GLU A 204 18.39 -4.50 34.59
N ILE A 205 17.28 -5.24 34.44
CA ILE A 205 15.93 -4.67 34.47
C ILE A 205 15.29 -5.01 35.82
N ASN A 206 15.11 -4.01 36.66
CA ASN A 206 14.46 -4.14 37.97
C ASN A 206 13.22 -3.24 38.02
N LEU A 207 12.04 -3.87 38.05
CA LEU A 207 10.72 -3.22 38.06
C LEU A 207 10.09 -3.22 39.46
N ASN A 208 10.88 -3.44 40.51
CA ASN A 208 10.48 -3.22 41.90
C ASN A 208 10.64 -1.74 42.29
N ARG A 209 9.70 -1.21 43.08
CA ARG A 209 9.97 0.05 43.80
C ARG A 209 11.01 -0.19 44.90
N GLU A 210 11.72 0.85 45.35
CA GLU A 210 12.60 0.78 46.52
C GLU A 210 11.88 0.14 47.73
N GLY A 211 12.53 -0.87 48.33
CA GLY A 211 11.97 -1.69 49.42
C GLY A 211 11.00 -2.81 49.00
N GLU A 212 10.64 -2.92 47.72
CA GLU A 212 9.92 -4.07 47.16
C GLU A 212 10.95 -5.13 46.67
N SER A 213 10.64 -6.41 46.87
CA SER A 213 11.56 -7.53 46.56
C SER A 213 10.81 -8.69 45.91
N ASP A 214 10.08 -8.40 44.83
CA ASP A 214 9.49 -9.39 43.96
C ASP A 214 10.52 -9.85 42.90
N SER A 215 10.95 -11.11 42.99
CA SER A 215 11.87 -11.71 42.03
C SER A 215 11.23 -11.95 40.65
N ALA A 216 9.91 -11.89 40.52
CA ALA A 216 9.23 -11.88 39.22
C ALA A 216 9.35 -10.54 38.47
N LYS A 217 10.03 -9.55 39.06
CA LYS A 217 10.31 -8.22 38.50
C LYS A 217 11.81 -7.88 38.41
N GLN A 218 12.69 -8.84 38.66
CA GLN A 218 14.15 -8.69 38.56
C GLN A 218 14.66 -9.60 37.44
N PHE A 219 15.39 -9.02 36.49
CA PHE A 219 15.95 -9.71 35.33
C PHE A 219 17.42 -9.31 35.19
N ALA A 220 18.32 -10.28 35.26
CA ALA A 220 19.75 -10.04 35.37
C ALA A 220 20.40 -9.74 34.01
N ALA A 221 21.35 -8.81 34.01
CA ALA A 221 22.23 -8.60 32.86
C ALA A 221 22.93 -9.92 32.49
N GLY A 222 22.96 -10.25 31.19
CA GLY A 222 23.50 -11.51 30.68
C GLY A 222 22.51 -12.67 30.57
N GLU A 223 21.24 -12.53 31.02
CA GLU A 223 20.22 -13.56 30.74
C GLU A 223 20.00 -13.73 29.23
N ALA A 224 19.95 -14.98 28.76
CA ALA A 224 19.81 -15.27 27.34
C ALA A 224 18.42 -14.91 26.79
N LEU A 225 18.38 -14.35 25.58
CA LEU A 225 17.13 -14.06 24.88
C LEU A 225 16.27 -15.32 24.78
N SER A 226 15.02 -15.19 25.20
CA SER A 226 13.99 -16.21 25.00
C SER A 226 12.62 -15.55 25.00
N LEU A 227 11.67 -16.18 24.30
CA LEU A 227 10.27 -15.76 24.27
C LEU A 227 9.68 -15.67 25.69
N GLU A 228 10.04 -16.61 26.56
CA GLU A 228 9.66 -16.65 27.97
C GLU A 228 10.24 -15.50 28.80
N LEU A 229 11.48 -15.09 28.55
CA LEU A 229 12.08 -13.92 29.22
C LEU A 229 11.36 -12.64 28.81
N LEU A 230 11.18 -12.41 27.50
CA LEU A 230 10.45 -11.24 27.00
C LEU A 230 9.02 -11.20 27.54
N LYS A 231 8.29 -12.32 27.54
CA LYS A 231 6.92 -12.41 28.10
C LYS A 231 6.87 -12.11 29.60
N LYS A 232 7.88 -12.48 30.39
CA LYS A 232 7.97 -12.11 31.82
C LYS A 232 8.23 -10.62 32.01
N ILE A 233 9.19 -10.04 31.29
CA ILE A 233 9.52 -8.61 31.37
C ILE A 233 8.30 -7.77 30.95
N ALA A 234 7.69 -8.09 29.79
CA ALA A 234 6.48 -7.42 29.27
C ALA A 234 5.29 -7.51 30.25
N LYS A 235 5.10 -8.65 30.92
CA LYS A 235 4.05 -8.84 31.92
C LYS A 235 4.32 -8.04 33.20
N ALA A 236 5.58 -7.98 33.67
CA ALA A 236 5.97 -7.15 34.81
C ALA A 236 5.78 -5.66 34.51
N GLN A 237 6.20 -5.21 33.32
CA GLN A 237 5.98 -3.85 32.83
C GLN A 237 4.48 -3.51 32.74
N THR A 238 3.67 -4.36 32.09
CA THR A 238 2.22 -4.16 31.96
C THR A 238 1.51 -4.10 33.31
N SER A 239 1.95 -4.91 34.28
CA SER A 239 1.45 -4.90 35.66
C SER A 239 1.74 -3.56 36.37
N ASN A 240 2.94 -3.04 36.23
CA ASN A 240 3.31 -1.73 36.78
C ASN A 240 2.59 -0.59 36.07
N HIS A 241 2.53 -0.60 34.74
CA HIS A 241 1.83 0.42 33.95
C HIS A 241 0.33 0.49 34.28
N ALA A 242 -0.36 -0.66 34.37
CA ALA A 242 -1.77 -0.71 34.76
C ALA A 242 -1.99 -0.22 36.21
N PHE A 243 -1.08 -0.54 37.12
CA PHE A 243 -1.12 -0.01 38.49
C PHE A 243 -0.93 1.52 38.49
N ASN A 244 0.11 2.03 37.82
CA ASN A 244 0.40 3.46 37.71
C ASN A 244 -0.78 4.22 37.07
N GLN A 245 -1.35 3.72 35.98
CA GLN A 245 -2.54 4.30 35.33
C GLN A 245 -3.76 4.32 36.27
N SER A 246 -3.98 3.26 37.06
CA SER A 246 -5.07 3.23 38.04
C SER A 246 -4.89 4.29 39.14
N GLN A 247 -3.67 4.45 39.63
CA GLN A 247 -3.34 5.45 40.66
C GLN A 247 -3.39 6.87 40.10
N ARG A 248 -2.87 7.14 38.88
CA ARG A 248 -3.06 8.44 38.21
C ARG A 248 -4.54 8.78 38.06
N THR A 249 -5.39 7.80 37.72
CA THR A 249 -6.85 7.96 37.65
C THR A 249 -7.48 8.30 39.01
N GLU A 250 -6.94 7.76 40.10
CA GLU A 250 -7.42 7.99 41.46
C GLU A 250 -7.01 9.38 42.00
N TYR A 251 -5.76 9.80 41.78
CA TYR A 251 -5.29 11.17 42.05
C TYR A 251 -6.10 12.21 41.27
N LEU A 252 -6.42 11.93 40.00
CA LEU A 252 -7.29 12.79 39.18
C LEU A 252 -8.71 12.89 39.74
N ARG A 253 -9.24 11.82 40.36
CA ARG A 253 -10.55 11.83 41.03
C ARG A 253 -10.53 12.67 42.30
N GLU A 254 -9.54 12.47 43.19
CA GLU A 254 -9.46 13.27 44.42
C GLU A 254 -9.25 14.76 44.12
N ALA A 255 -8.33 15.09 43.19
CA ALA A 255 -8.12 16.47 42.74
C ALA A 255 -9.38 17.11 42.14
N TRP A 256 -10.29 16.29 41.58
CA TRP A 256 -11.58 16.75 41.05
C TRP A 256 -12.62 16.99 42.16
N ASP A 257 -12.63 16.18 43.22
CA ASP A 257 -13.64 16.24 44.28
C ASP A 257 -13.31 17.22 45.43
N LEU A 258 -12.06 17.67 45.55
CA LEU A 258 -11.63 18.73 46.48
C LEU A 258 -12.58 19.95 46.52
N LYS A 259 -13.04 20.30 47.73
CA LYS A 259 -13.83 21.53 48.02
C LYS A 259 -12.96 22.56 48.73
N TRP A 260 -13.44 23.80 48.77
CA TRP A 260 -12.72 24.93 49.36
C TRP A 260 -12.40 24.75 50.84
N ASP A 261 -13.35 24.22 51.63
CA ASP A 261 -13.14 24.01 53.06
C ASP A 261 -12.19 22.84 53.36
N ASP A 262 -12.16 21.80 52.51
CA ASP A 262 -11.23 20.67 52.63
C ASP A 262 -9.76 21.12 52.39
N VAL A 263 -9.56 22.07 51.46
CA VAL A 263 -8.25 22.72 51.20
C VAL A 263 -7.82 23.65 52.34
N LYS A 264 -8.76 24.06 53.20
CA LYS A 264 -8.53 24.96 54.35
C LYS A 264 -8.35 24.19 55.67
N SER A 265 -8.98 23.02 55.83
CA SER A 265 -8.92 22.21 57.05
C SER A 265 -7.79 21.19 57.07
N ASN A 266 -7.35 20.72 55.90
CA ASN A 266 -6.23 19.79 55.80
C ASN A 266 -4.88 20.52 55.86
N HIS A 267 -3.92 19.93 56.59
CA HIS A 267 -2.50 20.30 56.55
C HIS A 267 -1.79 19.90 55.23
N LEU A 268 -2.55 19.68 54.14
CA LEU A 268 -2.04 19.36 52.79
C LEU A 268 -1.33 20.56 52.15
N LEU A 269 -1.70 21.77 52.54
CA LEU A 269 -0.88 22.96 52.36
C LEU A 269 -0.09 23.21 53.65
N GLY A 270 1.20 22.86 53.65
CA GLY A 270 2.11 23.33 54.70
C GLY A 270 2.09 24.86 54.74
N GLU A 271 2.09 25.47 55.93
CA GLU A 271 1.71 26.88 56.12
C GLU A 271 2.45 27.87 55.19
N ALA A 272 3.73 27.61 54.89
CA ALA A 272 4.52 28.39 53.93
C ALA A 272 3.87 28.50 52.54
N ALA A 273 3.36 27.39 51.98
CA ALA A 273 2.74 27.37 50.66
C ALA A 273 1.36 28.06 50.65
N PHE A 274 0.60 27.95 51.75
CA PHE A 274 -0.66 28.67 51.94
C PHE A 274 -0.42 30.18 51.95
N VAL A 275 0.55 30.63 52.76
CA VAL A 275 0.94 32.05 52.90
C VAL A 275 1.54 32.62 51.61
N ALA A 276 2.27 31.83 50.82
CA ALA A 276 2.85 32.25 49.54
C ALA A 276 1.79 32.43 48.44
N ALA A 277 0.77 31.56 48.38
CA ALA A 277 -0.31 31.67 47.39
C ALA A 277 -1.36 32.74 47.77
N PHE A 278 -1.62 32.93 49.07
CA PHE A 278 -2.55 33.92 49.59
C PHE A 278 -1.99 34.57 50.88
N PRO A 279 -1.51 35.83 50.84
CA PRO A 279 -0.81 36.43 51.97
C PRO A 279 -1.71 36.55 53.21
N ALA A 280 -1.22 36.02 54.33
CA ALA A 280 -1.91 36.08 55.61
C ALA A 280 -2.20 37.53 56.01
N GLY A 281 -3.47 37.84 56.28
CA GLY A 281 -3.97 39.19 56.52
C GLY A 281 -4.89 39.73 55.42
N SER A 282 -5.00 39.07 54.25
CA SER A 282 -5.96 39.49 53.23
C SER A 282 -7.41 39.04 53.56
N GLU A 283 -8.22 39.96 54.07
CA GLU A 283 -9.69 39.81 54.21
C GLU A 283 -10.40 39.90 52.85
N LEU A 284 -10.06 38.99 51.93
CA LEU A 284 -10.82 38.79 50.69
C LEU A 284 -12.26 38.38 51.02
N GLU A 285 -13.22 39.13 50.47
CA GLU A 285 -14.66 38.85 50.55
C GLU A 285 -14.96 37.40 50.12
N PRO A 286 -15.93 36.69 50.74
CA PRO A 286 -16.26 35.31 50.39
C PRO A 286 -16.57 35.10 48.89
N ALA A 287 -17.17 36.10 48.24
CA ALA A 287 -17.43 36.07 46.80
C ALA A 287 -16.14 36.08 45.95
N GLU A 288 -15.10 36.80 46.37
CA GLU A 288 -13.81 36.83 45.66
C GLU A 288 -13.02 35.55 45.88
N ARG A 289 -13.05 34.99 47.10
CA ARG A 289 -12.47 33.67 47.42
C ARG A 289 -13.09 32.58 46.52
N ALA A 290 -14.41 32.54 46.41
CA ALA A 290 -15.11 31.61 45.52
C ALA A 290 -14.76 31.82 44.04
N LYS A 291 -14.54 33.07 43.60
CA LYS A 291 -14.15 33.43 42.23
C LYS A 291 -12.69 33.03 41.91
N ALA A 292 -11.79 33.16 42.89
CA ALA A 292 -10.41 32.67 42.80
C ALA A 292 -10.36 31.14 42.73
N PHE A 293 -11.06 30.44 43.62
CA PHE A 293 -11.16 28.97 43.60
C PHE A 293 -11.77 28.45 42.29
N LYS A 294 -12.81 29.10 41.77
CA LYS A 294 -13.42 28.76 40.47
C LYS A 294 -12.46 28.98 39.29
N ARG A 295 -11.59 30.00 39.36
CA ARG A 295 -10.51 30.20 38.37
C ARG A 295 -9.42 29.12 38.48
N TRP A 296 -8.98 28.78 39.68
CA TRP A 296 -8.01 27.70 39.93
C TRP A 296 -8.52 26.34 39.42
N LYS A 297 -9.77 25.97 39.76
CA LYS A 297 -10.40 24.73 39.28
C LYS A 297 -10.68 24.73 37.77
N ALA A 298 -10.74 25.90 37.13
CA ALA A 298 -10.77 26.02 35.67
C ALA A 298 -9.37 25.93 35.02
N GLY A 299 -8.33 26.46 35.67
CA GLY A 299 -6.93 26.33 35.21
C GLY A 299 -6.46 24.88 35.22
N MET A 300 -6.77 24.12 36.29
CA MET A 300 -6.53 22.67 36.32
C MET A 300 -7.22 21.95 35.14
N ARG A 301 -8.50 22.26 34.88
CA ARG A 301 -9.26 21.67 33.76
C ARG A 301 -8.67 21.94 32.38
N ALA A 302 -7.93 23.03 32.19
CA ALA A 302 -7.23 23.31 30.94
C ALA A 302 -5.92 22.52 30.83
N ASN A 303 -5.13 22.51 31.91
CA ASN A 303 -3.79 21.89 31.91
C ASN A 303 -3.84 20.34 31.92
N PHE A 304 -4.92 19.73 32.43
CA PHE A 304 -5.11 18.27 32.39
C PHE A 304 -5.36 17.69 30.98
N ALA A 305 -5.42 18.52 29.94
CA ALA A 305 -5.57 18.07 28.56
C ALA A 305 -4.25 17.81 27.82
N THR A 306 -3.09 18.19 28.39
CA THR A 306 -1.78 18.15 27.73
C THR A 306 -0.64 17.87 28.71
N ASP A 307 -0.24 16.60 28.84
CA ASP A 307 1.05 16.10 29.36
C ASP A 307 1.71 16.85 30.55
N VAL A 308 0.92 17.22 31.56
CA VAL A 308 1.45 17.69 32.85
C VAL A 308 1.64 16.48 33.77
N THR A 309 2.87 16.20 34.21
CA THR A 309 3.15 15.19 35.24
C THR A 309 2.44 15.56 36.55
N ILE A 310 1.88 14.57 37.24
CA ILE A 310 0.99 14.75 38.40
C ILE A 310 1.84 14.96 39.67
N GLU A 311 2.73 15.94 39.61
CA GLU A 311 3.68 16.29 40.67
C GLU A 311 3.29 17.57 41.41
N SER A 312 2.73 18.57 40.70
CA SER A 312 2.29 19.82 41.34
C SER A 312 1.30 20.66 40.52
N VAL A 313 0.48 21.44 41.22
CA VAL A 313 -0.42 22.46 40.65
C VAL A 313 0.15 23.85 40.96
N LYS A 314 0.52 24.62 39.92
CA LYS A 314 0.92 26.03 40.07
C LYS A 314 -0.30 26.93 40.21
N VAL A 315 -0.39 27.64 41.34
CA VAL A 315 -1.28 28.81 41.49
C VAL A 315 -0.57 30.03 40.86
N SER A 316 -1.32 30.94 40.23
CA SER A 316 -0.73 32.05 39.47
C SER A 316 0.10 32.99 40.36
N GLY A 317 1.43 32.88 40.28
CA GLY A 317 2.38 33.69 41.06
C GLY A 317 2.92 33.03 42.35
N GLY A 318 2.48 31.82 42.70
CA GLY A 318 2.93 31.09 43.88
C GLY A 318 3.79 29.86 43.56
N GLU A 319 4.33 29.23 44.60
CA GLU A 319 4.98 27.92 44.50
C GLU A 319 3.98 26.81 44.12
N ALA A 320 4.50 25.67 43.66
CA ALA A 320 3.71 24.60 43.10
C ALA A 320 3.30 23.58 44.17
N VAL A 321 1.99 23.30 44.29
CA VAL A 321 1.41 22.50 45.38
C VAL A 321 1.26 21.04 44.96
N PRO A 322 1.81 20.06 45.70
CA PRO A 322 1.65 18.64 45.36
C PRO A 322 0.21 18.15 45.60
N VAL A 323 -0.25 17.22 44.75
CA VAL A 323 -1.46 16.43 45.01
C VAL A 323 -1.03 15.19 45.80
N LEU A 324 -1.79 14.82 46.83
CA LEU A 324 -1.48 13.70 47.72
C LEU A 324 -2.68 12.76 47.86
N LEU A 325 -2.46 11.45 47.70
CA LEU A 325 -3.43 10.37 47.97
C LEU A 325 -2.98 9.62 49.23
N ASP A 326 -3.88 9.40 50.20
CA ASP A 326 -3.53 8.84 51.52
C ASP A 326 -2.31 9.53 52.18
N GLY A 327 -2.12 10.82 51.91
CA GLY A 327 -0.99 11.62 52.41
C GLY A 327 0.35 11.41 51.71
N LYS A 328 0.42 10.66 50.61
CA LYS A 328 1.63 10.41 49.81
C LYS A 328 1.57 11.08 48.45
N LYS A 329 2.72 11.41 47.86
CA LYS A 329 2.82 11.88 46.46
C LYS A 329 2.72 10.73 45.48
N PHE A 330 2.32 11.05 44.26
CA PHE A 330 2.28 10.06 43.19
C PHE A 330 3.66 9.41 42.95
N ALA A 331 4.74 10.20 42.94
CA ALA A 331 6.12 9.71 42.84
C ALA A 331 6.61 8.85 44.03
N GLU A 332 5.88 8.80 45.16
CA GLU A 332 6.20 7.94 46.31
C GLU A 332 5.51 6.56 46.21
N ILE A 333 4.56 6.41 45.27
CA ILE A 333 3.80 5.17 45.03
C ILE A 333 3.95 4.62 43.60
N GLU A 334 4.36 5.45 42.65
CA GLU A 334 4.65 5.05 41.28
C GLU A 334 5.70 3.93 41.25
N ARG A 335 5.47 2.94 40.40
CA ARG A 335 6.38 1.82 40.20
C ARG A 335 7.26 2.07 38.98
N PRO A 336 8.52 1.59 38.95
CA PRO A 336 9.36 1.77 37.77
C PRO A 336 8.73 1.14 36.52
N GLU A 337 8.95 1.80 35.39
CA GLU A 337 8.53 1.33 34.08
C GLU A 337 9.73 1.30 33.12
N ALA A 338 9.81 0.25 32.31
CA ALA A 338 10.74 0.13 31.19
C ALA A 338 9.92 -0.04 29.90
N THR A 339 10.10 0.87 28.94
CA THR A 339 9.38 0.83 27.66
C THR A 339 9.96 -0.21 26.69
N ALA A 340 11.24 -0.54 26.82
CA ALA A 340 11.92 -1.51 25.98
C ALA A 340 12.91 -2.37 26.78
N ALA A 341 13.22 -3.55 26.28
CA ALA A 341 14.30 -4.40 26.78
C ALA A 341 15.43 -4.48 25.74
N VAL A 342 16.62 -4.00 26.11
CA VAL A 342 17.81 -4.00 25.26
C VAL A 342 18.60 -5.29 25.47
N PHE A 343 19.06 -5.88 24.39
CA PHE A 343 19.93 -7.06 24.34
C PHE A 343 21.20 -6.73 23.55
N LYS A 344 22.33 -7.24 24.03
CA LYS A 344 23.65 -7.16 23.37
C LYS A 344 23.85 -8.45 22.57
N VAL A 345 24.34 -8.33 21.34
CA VAL A 345 24.63 -9.48 20.46
C VAL A 345 26.12 -9.78 20.54
N ALA A 346 26.48 -10.92 21.12
CA ALA A 346 27.84 -11.42 21.09
C ALA A 346 28.08 -12.23 19.80
N PRO A 347 29.15 -11.94 19.02
CA PRO A 347 29.39 -12.57 17.74
C PRO A 347 29.65 -14.07 17.91
N GLY A 348 29.14 -14.86 16.95
CA GLY A 348 29.30 -16.31 16.89
C GLY A 348 30.52 -16.75 16.08
N ALA A 349 30.40 -17.90 15.42
CA ALA A 349 31.37 -18.35 14.42
C ALA A 349 31.29 -17.51 13.13
N GLU A 350 30.09 -17.04 12.80
CA GLU A 350 29.82 -16.11 11.70
C GLU A 350 29.09 -14.85 12.23
N PRO A 351 29.08 -13.73 11.47
CA PRO A 351 28.25 -12.59 11.80
C PRO A 351 26.76 -12.96 11.72
N LEU A 352 25.99 -12.63 12.76
CA LEU A 352 24.53 -12.79 12.74
C LEU A 352 23.94 -11.87 11.67
N ASN A 353 23.45 -12.44 10.58
CA ASN A 353 22.80 -11.70 9.49
C ASN A 353 21.29 -11.93 9.56
N LEU A 354 20.58 -11.10 10.34
CA LEU A 354 19.13 -11.17 10.46
C LEU A 354 18.45 -10.84 9.13
N ARG A 355 17.53 -11.69 8.67
CA ARG A 355 16.78 -11.51 7.41
C ARG A 355 15.39 -10.92 7.65
N PHE A 356 15.06 -9.84 6.95
CA PHE A 356 13.72 -9.21 6.98
C PHE A 356 13.17 -8.98 5.57
N LYS A 357 11.86 -9.18 5.38
CA LYS A 357 11.19 -8.82 4.13
C LYS A 357 11.16 -7.29 4.02
N ASN A 358 11.22 -6.74 2.80
CA ASN A 358 11.22 -5.27 2.58
C ASN A 358 10.09 -4.54 3.31
N HIS A 359 8.95 -5.19 3.55
CA HIS A 359 7.82 -4.59 4.24
C HIS A 359 7.92 -4.56 5.78
N ASP A 360 8.78 -5.35 6.42
CA ASP A 360 8.81 -5.49 7.89
C ASP A 360 9.58 -4.36 8.59
N VAL A 361 10.48 -3.70 7.86
CA VAL A 361 11.22 -2.52 8.30
C VAL A 361 10.43 -1.24 7.97
N LEU A 362 10.42 -0.30 8.92
CA LEU A 362 9.77 1.01 8.83
C LEU A 362 10.73 2.16 8.47
N THR A 363 12.05 1.93 8.53
CA THR A 363 13.05 2.98 8.30
C THR A 363 13.29 3.22 6.81
N ASP A 364 13.16 4.47 6.36
CA ASP A 364 13.60 4.90 5.02
C ASP A 364 15.07 4.51 4.79
N TYR A 365 15.37 3.82 3.69
CA TYR A 365 16.74 3.46 3.32
C TYR A 365 17.57 4.70 2.99
N ARG A 366 18.75 4.79 3.60
CA ARG A 366 19.76 5.83 3.39
C ARG A 366 21.14 5.24 3.66
N ASP A 367 22.16 5.75 2.98
CA ASP A 367 23.54 5.33 3.22
C ASP A 367 23.97 5.52 4.68
N GLY A 368 24.79 4.58 5.16
CA GLY A 368 25.34 4.61 6.52
C GLY A 368 24.31 4.35 7.64
N LEU A 369 23.19 3.68 7.34
CA LEU A 369 22.14 3.38 8.32
C LEU A 369 22.67 2.54 9.50
N THR A 370 22.76 3.15 10.68
CA THR A 370 23.22 2.48 11.91
C THR A 370 22.12 1.76 12.69
N SER A 371 20.85 1.93 12.30
CA SER A 371 19.72 1.24 12.94
C SER A 371 18.47 1.14 12.06
N ILE A 372 17.85 -0.03 12.03
CA ILE A 372 16.51 -0.26 11.47
C ILE A 372 15.46 -0.38 12.59
N SER A 373 14.22 -0.01 12.28
CA SER A 373 13.03 -0.21 13.15
C SER A 373 12.04 -1.15 12.47
N LEU A 374 11.49 -2.12 13.19
CA LEU A 374 10.49 -3.07 12.69
C LEU A 374 9.06 -2.59 13.01
N ARG A 375 8.03 -3.17 12.38
CA ARG A 375 6.62 -2.74 12.56
C ARG A 375 6.09 -2.84 13.99
N ASP A 376 6.64 -3.73 14.82
CA ASP A 376 6.23 -3.88 16.22
C ASP A 376 6.83 -2.81 17.13
N GLY A 377 7.84 -2.07 16.68
CA GLY A 377 8.60 -1.11 17.49
C GLY A 377 9.98 -1.62 17.91
N THR A 378 10.32 -2.87 17.64
CA THR A 378 11.66 -3.43 17.86
C THR A 378 12.68 -2.70 16.99
N THR A 379 13.76 -2.20 17.60
CA THR A 379 14.85 -1.51 16.90
C THR A 379 16.13 -2.33 16.95
N LEU A 380 16.80 -2.46 15.81
CA LEU A 380 18.06 -3.19 15.64
C LEU A 380 19.15 -2.16 15.32
N ALA A 381 20.16 -2.02 16.16
CA ALA A 381 21.27 -1.11 15.93
C ALA A 381 22.56 -1.90 15.67
N GLY A 382 23.31 -1.50 14.64
CA GLY A 382 24.38 -2.28 14.05
C GLY A 382 24.67 -1.84 12.61
N LYS A 383 24.87 -2.78 11.69
CA LYS A 383 25.27 -2.52 10.31
C LYS A 383 24.36 -3.22 9.31
N GLN A 384 24.04 -2.57 8.20
CA GLN A 384 23.36 -3.23 7.08
C GLN A 384 24.33 -4.22 6.41
N GLY A 385 23.91 -5.47 6.22
CA GLY A 385 24.60 -6.47 5.41
C GLY A 385 24.18 -6.38 3.94
N ASN A 386 24.81 -7.17 3.06
CA ASN A 386 24.46 -7.13 1.64
C ASN A 386 22.97 -7.46 1.45
N SER A 387 22.23 -6.48 0.91
CA SER A 387 20.78 -6.46 0.72
C SER A 387 20.42 -6.10 -0.73
N GLU A 388 21.34 -6.35 -1.69
CA GLU A 388 21.12 -6.13 -3.12
C GLU A 388 19.76 -6.65 -3.58
N MET A 389 19.05 -5.80 -4.32
CA MET A 389 17.78 -6.14 -4.94
C MET A 389 18.03 -6.64 -6.35
N VAL A 390 17.86 -7.94 -6.57
CA VAL A 390 17.93 -8.55 -7.90
C VAL A 390 16.60 -8.32 -8.62
N TYR A 391 16.67 -7.83 -9.84
CA TYR A 391 15.58 -7.73 -10.79
C TYR A 391 15.86 -8.69 -11.94
N HIS A 392 14.97 -9.65 -12.13
CA HIS A 392 14.96 -10.58 -13.24
C HIS A 392 14.07 -10.04 -14.36
N TYR A 393 14.49 -10.27 -15.60
CA TYR A 393 13.79 -9.81 -16.80
C TYR A 393 13.42 -8.32 -16.73
N VAL A 394 14.43 -7.44 -16.66
CA VAL A 394 14.21 -6.00 -16.66
C VAL A 394 13.62 -5.57 -18.01
N ASP A 395 12.33 -5.26 -17.99
CA ASP A 395 11.49 -5.04 -19.17
C ASP A 395 10.95 -3.60 -19.26
N GLY A 396 11.42 -2.70 -18.38
CA GLY A 396 11.25 -1.26 -18.55
C GLY A 396 12.31 -0.44 -17.83
N ILE A 397 12.80 0.61 -18.48
CA ILE A 397 13.72 1.60 -17.88
C ILE A 397 13.23 2.99 -18.27
N ASP A 398 12.89 3.81 -17.28
CA ASP A 398 12.34 5.16 -17.48
C ASP A 398 13.20 6.23 -16.81
N PHE A 399 13.87 7.03 -17.64
CA PHE A 399 14.67 8.19 -17.24
C PHE A 399 13.88 9.50 -17.24
N GLN A 400 12.60 9.50 -17.63
CA GLN A 400 11.82 10.74 -17.79
C GLN A 400 11.80 11.59 -16.50
N TYR A 401 11.75 10.96 -15.32
CA TYR A 401 11.78 11.74 -14.07
C TYR A 401 13.14 12.34 -13.76
N LEU A 402 14.21 11.57 -13.97
CA LEU A 402 15.59 12.02 -13.86
C LEU A 402 15.82 13.22 -14.78
N VAL A 403 15.37 13.15 -16.03
CA VAL A 403 15.41 14.27 -17.00
C VAL A 403 14.62 15.48 -16.49
N MET A 404 13.35 15.33 -16.10
CA MET A 404 12.55 16.44 -15.56
C MET A 404 13.17 17.08 -14.30
N GLN A 405 13.94 16.33 -13.51
CA GLN A 405 14.67 16.85 -12.34
C GLN A 405 16.05 17.40 -12.69
N ALA A 406 16.66 17.01 -13.81
CA ALA A 406 17.87 17.58 -14.37
C ALA A 406 17.59 18.94 -15.04
N GLU A 407 16.56 19.03 -15.88
CA GLU A 407 16.12 20.26 -16.55
C GLU A 407 15.78 21.37 -15.54
N LYS A 408 15.04 21.02 -14.46
CA LYS A 408 14.75 21.94 -13.34
C LYS A 408 16.00 22.49 -12.63
N LYS A 409 17.14 21.81 -12.75
CA LYS A 409 18.45 22.21 -12.20
C LYS A 409 19.37 22.86 -13.24
N GLY A 410 18.95 22.96 -14.50
CA GLY A 410 19.77 23.43 -15.61
C GLY A 410 20.86 22.44 -16.04
N ILE A 411 20.63 21.14 -15.86
CA ILE A 411 21.54 20.05 -16.28
C ILE A 411 20.98 19.44 -17.57
N GLU A 412 21.85 19.23 -18.56
CA GLU A 412 21.48 18.61 -19.85
C GLU A 412 20.95 17.18 -19.67
N PRO A 413 19.82 16.81 -20.32
CA PRO A 413 19.17 15.50 -20.13
C PRO A 413 20.08 14.29 -20.33
N LEU A 414 20.86 14.26 -21.41
CA LEU A 414 21.75 13.12 -21.72
C LEU A 414 22.90 13.02 -20.72
N VAL A 415 23.51 14.16 -20.34
CA VAL A 415 24.57 14.22 -19.32
C VAL A 415 24.06 13.72 -17.97
N ALA A 416 22.78 13.96 -17.63
CA ALA A 416 22.19 13.42 -16.41
C ALA A 416 22.03 11.89 -16.48
N ILE A 417 21.59 11.34 -17.62
CA ILE A 417 21.40 9.88 -17.82
C ILE A 417 22.75 9.15 -17.88
N GLU A 418 23.74 9.68 -18.61
CA GLU A 418 25.13 9.22 -18.61
C GLU A 418 25.77 9.27 -17.20
N ASN A 419 25.24 10.12 -16.32
CA ASN A 419 25.67 10.19 -14.93
C ASN A 419 24.87 9.32 -13.94
N SER A 420 23.79 8.68 -14.37
CA SER A 420 22.96 7.78 -13.56
C SER A 420 23.73 6.58 -13.02
N TRP A 421 23.24 5.98 -11.94
CA TRP A 421 23.82 4.76 -11.38
C TRP A 421 23.72 3.59 -12.37
N ILE A 422 22.57 3.42 -13.01
CA ILE A 422 22.31 2.25 -13.85
C ILE A 422 23.24 2.17 -15.06
N ILE A 423 23.45 3.29 -15.77
CA ILE A 423 24.32 3.35 -16.96
C ILE A 423 25.80 3.16 -16.58
N LYS A 424 26.25 3.72 -15.45
CA LYS A 424 27.65 3.64 -15.01
C LYS A 424 28.08 2.25 -14.54
N ASN A 425 27.16 1.47 -13.96
CA ASN A 425 27.50 0.22 -13.28
C ASN A 425 27.13 -1.04 -14.08
N ASN A 426 26.35 -0.92 -15.16
CA ASN A 426 25.81 -2.06 -15.91
C ASN A 426 26.11 -1.89 -17.42
N PRO A 427 27.22 -2.47 -17.93
CA PRO A 427 27.65 -2.28 -19.33
C PRO A 427 26.59 -2.69 -20.36
N GLU A 428 25.85 -3.77 -20.11
CA GLU A 428 24.74 -4.22 -20.97
C GLU A 428 23.64 -3.17 -21.10
N ILE A 429 23.26 -2.51 -20.00
CA ILE A 429 22.26 -1.43 -20.01
C ILE A 429 22.79 -0.17 -20.70
N ALA A 430 24.10 0.10 -20.59
CA ALA A 430 24.74 1.18 -21.33
C ALA A 430 24.73 0.92 -22.85
N GLU A 431 25.03 -0.30 -23.29
CA GLU A 431 24.99 -0.71 -24.70
C GLU A 431 23.56 -0.66 -25.28
N ILE A 432 22.59 -1.20 -24.55
CA ILE A 432 21.15 -1.09 -24.89
C ILE A 432 20.72 0.39 -24.99
N TRP A 433 21.21 1.26 -24.09
CA TRP A 433 20.91 2.69 -24.12
C TRP A 433 21.58 3.42 -25.30
N GLU A 434 22.81 3.06 -25.69
CA GLU A 434 23.46 3.61 -26.89
C GLU A 434 22.73 3.20 -28.18
N MET A 435 22.32 1.92 -28.29
CA MET A 435 21.45 1.44 -29.36
C MET A 435 20.10 2.18 -29.39
N HIS A 436 19.51 2.44 -28.22
CA HIS A 436 18.28 3.21 -28.10
C HIS A 436 18.45 4.65 -28.57
N GLN A 437 19.52 5.35 -28.16
CA GLN A 437 19.82 6.69 -28.68
C GLN A 437 19.93 6.71 -30.20
N GLN A 438 20.55 5.69 -30.81
CA GLN A 438 20.63 5.60 -32.27
C GLN A 438 19.24 5.37 -32.90
N GLY A 439 18.42 4.49 -32.32
CA GLY A 439 17.02 4.32 -32.74
C GLY A 439 16.18 5.61 -32.64
N VAL A 440 16.43 6.43 -31.63
CA VAL A 440 15.79 7.74 -31.43
C VAL A 440 16.28 8.77 -32.45
N ARG A 441 17.55 8.75 -32.85
CA ARG A 441 18.07 9.60 -33.95
C ARG A 441 17.40 9.25 -35.28
N LEU A 442 17.33 7.96 -35.62
CA LEU A 442 16.64 7.48 -36.83
C LEU A 442 15.14 7.83 -36.81
N LEU A 443 14.50 7.77 -35.63
CA LEU A 443 13.12 8.23 -35.46
C LEU A 443 12.98 9.75 -35.65
N ALA A 444 13.93 10.55 -35.18
CA ALA A 444 13.93 12.00 -35.38
C ALA A 444 14.06 12.36 -36.87
N ASP A 445 14.96 11.69 -37.59
CA ASP A 445 15.12 11.86 -39.04
C ASP A 445 13.84 11.47 -39.81
N GLU A 446 13.16 10.39 -39.43
CA GLU A 446 11.89 10.00 -40.05
C GLU A 446 10.75 10.99 -39.73
N LEU A 447 10.59 11.37 -38.46
CA LEU A 447 9.54 12.29 -38.03
C LEU A 447 9.75 13.72 -38.55
N SER A 448 10.98 14.14 -38.80
CA SER A 448 11.29 15.46 -39.38
C SER A 448 10.60 15.68 -40.74
N LYS A 449 10.36 14.61 -41.50
CA LYS A 449 9.67 14.62 -42.81
C LYS A 449 8.19 14.99 -42.69
N ASP A 450 7.57 14.68 -41.55
CA ASP A 450 6.21 15.10 -41.19
C ASP A 450 6.19 16.50 -40.52
N GLY A 451 7.35 17.10 -40.22
CA GLY A 451 7.44 18.26 -39.32
C GLY A 451 7.16 17.90 -37.85
N ARG A 452 7.53 16.69 -37.42
CA ARG A 452 7.33 16.16 -36.07
C ARG A 452 8.66 15.83 -35.39
N GLU A 453 8.63 15.71 -34.07
CA GLU A 453 9.75 15.24 -33.25
C GLU A 453 9.35 13.98 -32.44
N PRO A 454 10.32 13.16 -31.99
CA PRO A 454 10.09 12.11 -30.99
C PRO A 454 9.51 12.69 -29.71
N THR A 455 8.55 11.99 -29.07
CA THR A 455 7.96 12.45 -27.81
C THR A 455 8.90 12.27 -26.63
N HIS A 456 8.59 12.89 -25.49
CA HIS A 456 9.38 12.75 -24.26
C HIS A 456 9.54 11.28 -23.82
N LYS A 457 8.49 10.46 -23.99
CA LYS A 457 8.57 9.01 -23.79
C LYS A 457 9.55 8.36 -24.77
N ASP A 458 9.41 8.64 -26.06
CA ASP A 458 10.23 8.01 -27.11
C ASP A 458 11.73 8.31 -26.96
N ARG A 459 12.11 9.40 -26.26
CA ARG A 459 13.50 9.81 -26.04
C ARG A 459 14.14 9.27 -24.75
N TYR A 460 13.34 8.95 -23.73
CA TYR A 460 13.82 8.75 -22.36
C TYR A 460 13.21 7.54 -21.63
N ARG A 461 12.34 6.75 -22.27
CA ARG A 461 11.85 5.48 -21.72
C ARG A 461 11.98 4.34 -22.73
N MET A 462 12.70 3.30 -22.33
CA MET A 462 12.71 2.01 -23.01
C MET A 462 11.65 1.12 -22.35
N GLY A 463 10.73 0.55 -23.14
CA GLY A 463 9.84 -0.52 -22.69
C GLY A 463 10.32 -1.88 -23.18
N TRP A 464 9.56 -2.92 -22.84
CA TRP A 464 9.97 -4.30 -23.10
C TRP A 464 10.22 -4.57 -24.58
N GLN A 465 9.43 -3.96 -25.48
CA GLN A 465 9.60 -4.14 -26.91
C GLN A 465 10.91 -3.54 -27.43
N GLU A 466 11.30 -2.37 -26.90
CA GLU A 466 12.54 -1.71 -27.25
C GLU A 466 13.73 -2.52 -26.69
N ILE A 467 13.69 -2.89 -25.41
CA ILE A 467 14.73 -3.70 -24.76
C ILE A 467 14.92 -5.04 -25.49
N ALA A 468 13.84 -5.79 -25.74
CA ALA A 468 13.88 -7.09 -26.43
C ALA A 468 14.38 -7.01 -27.89
N TYR A 469 14.29 -5.84 -28.53
CA TYR A 469 14.86 -5.63 -29.86
C TYR A 469 16.38 -5.41 -29.78
N TYR A 470 16.86 -4.66 -28.78
CA TYR A 470 18.28 -4.39 -28.59
C TYR A 470 19.04 -5.61 -28.03
N THR A 471 18.50 -6.31 -27.04
CA THR A 471 19.10 -7.57 -26.53
C THR A 471 19.24 -8.60 -27.65
N ARG A 472 18.22 -8.79 -28.50
CA ARG A 472 18.32 -9.67 -29.67
C ARG A 472 19.43 -9.25 -30.64
N LEU A 473 19.68 -7.96 -30.84
CA LEU A 473 20.82 -7.51 -31.67
C LEU A 473 22.16 -7.85 -31.00
N ILE A 474 22.30 -7.63 -29.69
CA ILE A 474 23.49 -7.99 -28.91
C ILE A 474 23.74 -9.52 -28.96
N ASP A 475 22.69 -10.33 -28.79
CA ASP A 475 22.72 -11.80 -28.92
C ASP A 475 23.08 -12.27 -30.35
N GLU A 476 22.68 -11.52 -31.37
CA GLU A 476 23.08 -11.72 -32.78
C GLU A 476 24.52 -11.25 -33.08
N GLY A 477 25.21 -10.63 -32.11
CA GLY A 477 26.57 -10.09 -32.25
C GLY A 477 26.65 -8.81 -33.07
N LYS A 478 25.59 -7.99 -33.04
CA LYS A 478 25.42 -6.77 -33.84
C LYS A 478 25.59 -5.49 -33.02
N GLY A 479 26.01 -4.43 -33.70
CA GLY A 479 26.36 -3.15 -33.08
C GLY A 479 25.26 -2.07 -33.18
N VAL A 480 25.61 -0.87 -32.72
CA VAL A 480 24.77 0.33 -32.81
C VAL A 480 24.47 0.70 -34.27
N GLU A 481 25.38 0.36 -35.19
CA GLU A 481 25.23 0.52 -36.65
C GLU A 481 24.16 -0.38 -37.28
N ASP A 482 23.79 -1.50 -36.65
CA ASP A 482 22.77 -2.45 -37.14
C ASP A 482 21.34 -2.10 -36.69
N VAL A 483 21.16 -1.00 -35.94
CA VAL A 483 19.84 -0.55 -35.47
C VAL A 483 19.02 0.01 -36.65
N GLU A 484 17.95 -0.69 -37.02
CA GLU A 484 17.02 -0.30 -38.10
C GLU A 484 15.68 0.20 -37.55
N ILE A 485 15.07 1.17 -38.25
CA ILE A 485 13.71 1.66 -37.94
C ILE A 485 12.72 1.25 -39.03
N ASP A 486 11.49 0.90 -38.63
CA ASP A 486 10.35 0.73 -39.55
C ASP A 486 9.69 2.12 -39.81
N PRO A 487 9.85 2.71 -41.02
CA PRO A 487 9.34 4.08 -41.28
C PRO A 487 7.83 4.20 -41.18
N SER A 488 7.10 3.08 -41.28
CA SER A 488 5.64 3.06 -41.18
C SER A 488 5.15 3.13 -39.73
N ALA A 489 5.97 2.68 -38.77
CA ALA A 489 5.60 2.60 -37.36
C ALA A 489 5.62 3.96 -36.64
N LYS A 490 6.51 4.87 -37.06
CA LYS A 490 6.69 6.24 -36.50
C LYS A 490 6.87 6.26 -34.98
N THR A 491 7.66 5.31 -34.48
CA THR A 491 8.06 5.04 -33.08
C THR A 491 9.48 4.45 -33.05
N PRO A 492 10.16 4.35 -31.88
CA PRO A 492 11.49 3.72 -31.80
C PRO A 492 11.54 2.29 -32.38
N PRO A 493 12.74 1.81 -32.78
CA PRO A 493 13.00 0.40 -33.08
C PRO A 493 12.60 -0.50 -31.91
N ARG A 494 11.82 -1.54 -32.19
CA ARG A 494 11.19 -2.39 -31.18
C ARG A 494 10.62 -3.67 -31.76
N GLU A 495 10.49 -4.69 -30.91
CA GLU A 495 10.21 -6.05 -31.35
C GLU A 495 8.73 -6.31 -31.69
N LYS A 496 8.47 -7.18 -32.67
CA LYS A 496 7.15 -7.36 -33.28
C LYS A 496 6.28 -8.38 -32.53
N MET A 497 5.57 -7.88 -31.53
CA MET A 497 4.61 -8.63 -30.69
C MET A 497 3.68 -9.56 -31.50
N VAL A 498 3.66 -10.85 -31.17
CA VAL A 498 2.56 -11.73 -31.60
C VAL A 498 1.28 -11.40 -30.81
N MET A 499 0.14 -11.93 -31.26
CA MET A 499 -1.16 -11.59 -30.66
C MET A 499 -1.24 -11.86 -29.15
N THR A 500 -0.62 -12.92 -28.62
CA THR A 500 -0.64 -13.21 -27.18
C THR A 500 0.10 -12.16 -26.35
N GLU A 501 1.27 -11.71 -26.81
CA GLU A 501 2.09 -10.72 -26.10
C GLU A 501 1.41 -9.35 -26.01
N GLN A 502 0.56 -9.02 -26.99
CA GLN A 502 -0.26 -7.80 -26.98
C GLN A 502 -1.31 -7.78 -25.84
N PHE A 503 -1.65 -8.94 -25.26
CA PHE A 503 -2.53 -9.06 -24.08
C PHE A 503 -1.78 -9.40 -22.79
N MET A 504 -0.70 -10.19 -22.89
CA MET A 504 -0.05 -10.82 -21.74
C MET A 504 1.33 -10.23 -21.38
N GLY A 505 1.84 -9.26 -22.13
CA GLY A 505 3.21 -8.78 -21.98
C GLY A 505 4.22 -9.69 -22.70
N PRO A 506 5.54 -9.49 -22.49
CA PRO A 506 6.56 -10.28 -23.15
C PRO A 506 6.48 -11.78 -22.82
N ASP A 507 6.78 -12.62 -23.82
CA ASP A 507 7.08 -14.04 -23.59
C ASP A 507 8.58 -14.16 -23.22
N TYR A 508 8.86 -14.27 -21.91
CA TYR A 508 10.21 -14.40 -21.37
C TYR A 508 10.95 -15.69 -21.79
N SER A 509 10.28 -16.63 -22.47
CA SER A 509 10.94 -17.78 -23.10
C SER A 509 11.45 -17.50 -24.52
N ARG A 510 11.05 -16.38 -25.14
CA ARG A 510 11.42 -15.97 -26.51
C ARG A 510 12.34 -14.76 -26.57
N HIS A 511 12.20 -13.87 -25.60
CA HIS A 511 12.92 -12.60 -25.57
C HIS A 511 13.90 -12.61 -24.40
N HIS A 512 15.18 -12.37 -24.70
CA HIS A 512 16.21 -12.17 -23.70
C HIS A 512 16.04 -10.77 -23.09
N PHE A 513 16.17 -10.67 -21.77
CA PHE A 513 16.10 -9.43 -21.01
C PHE A 513 17.23 -9.39 -19.97
N PRO A 514 17.81 -8.21 -19.69
CA PRO A 514 18.88 -8.10 -18.73
C PRO A 514 18.42 -8.43 -17.30
N HIS A 515 19.36 -8.90 -16.48
CA HIS A 515 19.18 -9.15 -15.05
C HIS A 515 20.05 -8.17 -14.26
N LEU A 516 19.48 -7.51 -13.26
CA LEU A 516 20.08 -6.33 -12.61
C LEU A 516 20.13 -6.49 -11.08
N ALA A 517 21.33 -6.48 -10.49
CA ALA A 517 21.52 -6.45 -9.05
C ALA A 517 21.74 -5.01 -8.57
N ILE A 518 20.78 -4.43 -7.86
CA ILE A 518 20.79 -3.04 -7.41
C ILE A 518 21.17 -2.97 -5.92
N PRO A 519 22.28 -2.32 -5.52
CA PRO A 519 22.59 -2.09 -4.11
C PRO A 519 21.46 -1.33 -3.41
N ARG A 520 21.03 -1.79 -2.23
CA ARG A 520 19.82 -1.23 -1.57
C ARG A 520 19.93 0.26 -1.22
N ALA A 521 21.15 0.79 -1.06
CA ALA A 521 21.42 2.21 -0.89
C ALA A 521 20.93 3.06 -2.08
N GLU A 522 20.97 2.52 -3.30
CA GLU A 522 20.57 3.20 -4.53
C GLU A 522 19.06 3.14 -4.79
N VAL A 523 18.31 2.30 -4.06
CA VAL A 523 16.84 2.16 -4.24
C VAL A 523 16.09 3.07 -3.27
N ALA A 524 15.60 4.20 -3.77
CA ALA A 524 14.83 5.18 -3.01
C ALA A 524 13.37 4.76 -2.74
N MET A 525 12.79 3.89 -3.57
CA MET A 525 11.43 3.34 -3.35
C MET A 525 11.20 2.10 -4.23
N ASP A 526 10.75 0.99 -3.65
CA ASP A 526 10.29 -0.21 -4.38
C ASP A 526 8.79 -0.47 -4.19
N SER A 527 8.15 -1.05 -5.22
CA SER A 527 6.72 -1.33 -5.23
C SER A 527 6.36 -2.48 -6.18
N LYS A 528 5.72 -3.53 -5.66
CA LYS A 528 5.00 -4.50 -6.51
C LYS A 528 3.75 -3.82 -7.11
N PHE A 529 3.28 -4.23 -8.29
CA PHE A 529 2.12 -3.63 -8.97
C PHE A 529 0.78 -4.15 -8.38
N THR A 530 0.59 -4.00 -7.06
CA THR A 530 -0.56 -4.55 -6.34
C THR A 530 -1.25 -3.50 -5.46
N PRO A 531 -2.52 -3.70 -5.07
CA PRO A 531 -3.28 -2.75 -4.25
C PRO A 531 -2.67 -2.39 -2.89
N LYS A 532 -1.79 -3.26 -2.36
CA LYS A 532 -1.18 -3.09 -1.04
C LYS A 532 0.03 -2.14 -1.05
N TRP A 533 0.71 -2.02 -2.20
CA TRP A 533 2.00 -1.34 -2.30
C TRP A 533 1.98 -0.06 -3.13
N ASN A 534 0.96 0.14 -3.97
CA ASN A 534 0.94 1.25 -4.92
C ASN A 534 -0.43 1.93 -5.02
N THR A 535 -0.47 3.26 -4.83
CA THR A 535 -1.71 4.05 -4.88
C THR A 535 -2.41 4.02 -6.24
N TYR A 536 -1.66 4.00 -7.35
CA TYR A 536 -2.24 3.88 -8.69
C TYR A 536 -2.93 2.52 -8.85
N TYR A 537 -2.21 1.43 -8.56
CA TYR A 537 -2.77 0.08 -8.69
C TYR A 537 -3.90 -0.16 -7.69
N ALA A 538 -3.84 0.38 -6.47
CA ALA A 538 -4.95 0.32 -5.51
C ALA A 538 -6.25 0.88 -6.07
N ILE A 539 -6.21 2.05 -6.72
CA ILE A 539 -7.40 2.68 -7.30
C ILE A 539 -7.82 1.99 -8.59
N TYR A 540 -6.86 1.62 -9.46
CA TYR A 540 -7.12 0.85 -10.67
C TYR A 540 -7.87 -0.46 -10.36
N PHE A 541 -7.32 -1.31 -9.49
CA PHE A 541 -7.95 -2.58 -9.11
C PHE A 541 -9.26 -2.38 -8.34
N THR A 542 -9.39 -1.34 -7.52
CA THR A 542 -10.66 -1.03 -6.84
C THR A 542 -11.75 -0.66 -7.84
N VAL A 543 -11.49 0.27 -8.75
CA VAL A 543 -12.47 0.75 -9.74
C VAL A 543 -12.79 -0.33 -10.77
N THR A 544 -11.78 -0.96 -11.35
CA THR A 544 -11.99 -2.00 -12.37
C THR A 544 -12.50 -3.31 -11.78
N GLY A 545 -12.18 -3.63 -10.51
CA GLY A 545 -12.75 -4.74 -9.76
C GLY A 545 -14.22 -4.53 -9.38
N LEU A 546 -14.59 -3.34 -8.88
CA LEU A 546 -15.99 -2.99 -8.63
C LEU A 546 -16.82 -3.01 -9.93
N HIS A 547 -16.25 -2.52 -11.04
CA HIS A 547 -16.87 -2.64 -12.36
C HIS A 547 -17.00 -4.11 -12.80
N GLY A 548 -15.97 -4.95 -12.60
CA GLY A 548 -16.04 -6.40 -12.87
C GLY A 548 -17.15 -7.11 -12.09
N LEU A 549 -17.35 -6.77 -10.82
CA LEU A 549 -18.48 -7.27 -10.02
C LEU A 549 -19.83 -6.83 -10.59
N HIS A 550 -19.94 -5.62 -11.17
CA HIS A 550 -21.14 -5.18 -11.87
C HIS A 550 -21.36 -5.95 -13.19
N VAL A 551 -20.30 -6.21 -13.99
CA VAL A 551 -20.37 -7.05 -15.19
C VAL A 551 -20.87 -8.46 -14.82
N ILE A 552 -20.30 -9.09 -13.79
CA ILE A 552 -20.71 -10.41 -13.30
C ILE A 552 -22.17 -10.40 -12.84
N GLY A 553 -22.57 -9.43 -12.01
CA GLY A 553 -23.95 -9.31 -11.51
C GLY A 553 -24.97 -9.13 -12.64
N GLY A 554 -24.66 -8.28 -13.62
CA GLY A 554 -25.47 -8.10 -14.83
C GLY A 554 -25.55 -9.37 -15.67
N ALA A 555 -24.43 -10.07 -15.90
CA ALA A 555 -24.37 -11.29 -16.69
C ALA A 555 -25.18 -12.43 -16.05
N ILE A 556 -25.18 -12.53 -14.72
CA ILE A 556 -26.03 -13.47 -13.96
C ILE A 556 -27.51 -13.14 -14.17
N VAL A 557 -27.91 -11.87 -14.09
CA VAL A 557 -29.32 -11.45 -14.28
C VAL A 557 -29.78 -11.66 -15.72
N LEU A 558 -28.96 -11.34 -16.71
CA LEU A 558 -29.26 -11.53 -18.14
C LEU A 558 -29.26 -13.03 -18.52
N GLY A 559 -28.30 -13.80 -18.00
CA GLY A 559 -28.27 -15.26 -18.12
C GLY A 559 -29.49 -15.94 -17.48
N TYR A 560 -29.97 -15.44 -16.34
CA TYR A 560 -31.23 -15.89 -15.74
C TYR A 560 -32.43 -15.64 -16.66
N TYR A 561 -32.50 -14.48 -17.35
CA TYR A 561 -33.55 -14.21 -18.34
C TYR A 561 -33.45 -15.11 -19.57
N LEU A 562 -32.24 -15.42 -20.05
CA LEU A 562 -31.99 -16.34 -21.17
C LEU A 562 -32.45 -17.77 -20.86
N LEU A 563 -32.08 -18.29 -19.68
CA LEU A 563 -32.31 -19.69 -19.29
C LEU A 563 -33.72 -19.94 -18.74
N PHE A 564 -34.20 -19.07 -17.84
CA PHE A 564 -35.46 -19.28 -17.10
C PHE A 564 -36.63 -18.42 -17.60
N GLY A 565 -36.38 -17.43 -18.47
CA GLY A 565 -37.40 -16.52 -18.99
C GLY A 565 -38.53 -17.19 -19.78
N ARG A 566 -38.33 -18.41 -20.32
CA ARG A 566 -39.29 -19.10 -21.19
C ARG A 566 -40.69 -19.25 -20.57
N LYS A 567 -40.80 -19.61 -19.28
CA LYS A 567 -42.09 -19.75 -18.59
C LYS A 567 -42.82 -18.41 -18.46
N MET A 568 -42.06 -17.33 -18.23
CA MET A 568 -42.60 -15.98 -18.15
C MET A 568 -43.07 -15.48 -19.52
N TYR A 569 -42.25 -15.68 -20.56
CA TYR A 569 -42.57 -15.35 -21.95
C TYR A 569 -43.87 -16.00 -22.44
N LEU A 570 -44.06 -17.29 -22.15
CA LEU A 570 -45.27 -18.03 -22.52
C LEU A 570 -46.51 -17.62 -21.70
N SER A 571 -46.34 -17.07 -20.50
CA SER A 571 -47.45 -16.60 -19.66
C SER A 571 -47.90 -15.18 -20.02
N ASN A 572 -46.94 -14.25 -20.13
CA ASN A 572 -47.15 -12.92 -20.69
C ASN A 572 -45.79 -12.36 -21.17
N PRO A 573 -45.57 -12.23 -22.50
CA PRO A 573 -44.28 -11.79 -23.03
C PRO A 573 -43.93 -10.33 -22.70
N GLU A 574 -44.88 -9.48 -22.31
CA GLU A 574 -44.56 -8.14 -21.80
C GLU A 574 -43.85 -8.18 -20.44
N TRP A 575 -44.14 -9.17 -19.59
CA TRP A 575 -43.49 -9.29 -18.28
C TRP A 575 -42.00 -9.58 -18.41
N LEU A 576 -41.60 -10.39 -19.39
CA LEU A 576 -40.18 -10.62 -19.68
C LEU A 576 -39.57 -9.40 -20.38
N ALA A 577 -40.26 -8.81 -21.36
CA ALA A 577 -39.75 -7.63 -22.06
C ALA A 577 -39.46 -6.47 -21.10
N ASN A 578 -40.36 -6.17 -20.17
CA ASN A 578 -40.19 -5.09 -19.19
C ASN A 578 -39.11 -5.39 -18.13
N ARG A 579 -38.78 -6.67 -17.87
CA ARG A 579 -37.64 -7.06 -17.02
C ARG A 579 -36.31 -6.95 -17.76
N VAL A 580 -36.26 -7.40 -19.01
CA VAL A 580 -35.10 -7.25 -19.89
C VAL A 580 -34.80 -5.78 -20.16
N GLU A 581 -35.83 -4.91 -20.20
CA GLU A 581 -35.66 -3.45 -20.24
C GLU A 581 -34.95 -2.91 -18.99
N VAL A 582 -35.37 -3.33 -17.79
CA VAL A 582 -34.76 -2.91 -16.52
C VAL A 582 -33.35 -3.46 -16.35
N GLY A 583 -33.11 -4.72 -16.70
CA GLY A 583 -31.77 -5.32 -16.73
C GLY A 583 -30.86 -4.71 -17.81
N GLY A 584 -31.43 -4.28 -18.94
CA GLY A 584 -30.71 -3.57 -19.99
C GLY A 584 -30.30 -2.16 -19.58
N LEU A 585 -31.14 -1.42 -18.85
CA LEU A 585 -30.76 -0.13 -18.27
C LEU A 585 -29.56 -0.26 -17.31
N PHE A 586 -29.48 -1.35 -16.55
CA PHE A 586 -28.27 -1.67 -15.77
C PHE A 586 -27.08 -1.97 -16.68
N TRP A 587 -27.25 -2.82 -17.70
CA TRP A 587 -26.17 -3.20 -18.63
C TRP A 587 -25.56 -1.99 -19.37
N HIS A 588 -26.41 -1.09 -19.88
CA HIS A 588 -25.98 0.14 -20.55
C HIS A 588 -25.20 1.08 -19.62
N PHE A 589 -25.44 1.04 -18.30
CA PHE A 589 -24.66 1.80 -17.33
C PHE A 589 -23.29 1.15 -17.05
N VAL A 590 -23.21 -0.18 -17.01
CA VAL A 590 -21.93 -0.90 -16.88
C VAL A 590 -20.97 -0.48 -17.99
N ASP A 591 -21.44 -0.50 -19.25
CA ASP A 591 -20.66 -0.05 -20.40
C ASP A 591 -20.27 1.44 -20.30
N LEU A 592 -21.17 2.31 -19.80
CA LEU A 592 -20.89 3.73 -19.58
C LEU A 592 -19.75 3.94 -18.57
N VAL A 593 -19.72 3.18 -17.47
CA VAL A 593 -18.59 3.22 -16.50
C VAL A 593 -17.28 2.83 -17.18
N TRP A 594 -17.29 1.82 -18.06
CA TRP A 594 -16.08 1.42 -18.78
C TRP A 594 -15.59 2.46 -19.79
N ILE A 595 -16.50 3.17 -20.47
CA ILE A 595 -16.18 4.27 -21.39
C ILE A 595 -15.41 5.41 -20.69
N PHE A 596 -15.60 5.61 -19.38
CA PHE A 596 -14.77 6.52 -18.58
C PHE A 596 -13.52 5.85 -18.01
N ALA A 597 -13.61 4.60 -17.53
CA ALA A 597 -12.46 3.89 -16.96
C ALA A 597 -11.32 3.66 -17.97
N PHE A 598 -11.63 3.32 -19.23
CA PHE A 598 -10.61 3.05 -20.24
C PHE A 598 -9.71 4.27 -20.52
N PRO A 599 -10.22 5.48 -20.86
CA PRO A 599 -9.36 6.66 -21.02
C PRO A 599 -8.57 7.04 -19.76
N ILE A 600 -9.18 6.91 -18.58
CA ILE A 600 -8.61 7.32 -17.28
C ILE A 600 -7.39 6.48 -16.88
N PHE A 601 -7.36 5.18 -17.23
CA PHE A 601 -6.27 4.27 -16.84
C PHE A 601 -5.33 3.86 -18.00
N TYR A 602 -5.79 3.87 -19.27
CA TYR A 602 -5.01 3.39 -20.42
C TYR A 602 -4.47 4.51 -21.33
N LEU A 603 -5.10 5.69 -21.36
CA LEU A 603 -4.72 6.77 -22.31
C LEU A 603 -4.05 7.96 -21.63
N MET A 604 -4.53 8.30 -20.43
CA MET A 604 -3.85 9.16 -19.46
C MET A 604 -2.73 8.36 -18.79
#